data_AF-A0AB38AGY0-F1
#
_entry.id   AF-A0AB38AGY0-F1
#
_cell.length_a   1.000
_cell.length_b   1.000
_cell.length_c   1.000
_cell.angle_alpha   90.00
_cell.angle_beta   90.00
_cell.angle_gamma   90.00
#
_symmetry.space_group_name_H-M   'P 1'
#
loop_
_entity.id
_entity.type
_entity.pdbx_description
1 polymer ?
#
loop_
_entity_poly.entity_id
_entity_poly.type
_entity_poly.pdbx_seq_one_letter_code
_entity_poly.pdbx_strand_id
1 'polypeptide(L)'
;MADSDRTERPSGLPPTPPPIPPHAGGGDGTPQPVPTTADEALAIGRQHFPEVGSPGGPAELFVHEFGFGYLIRAGWPPPADPTAPPAEPGGSNVVVSKSDGEVSFLPNFPPEAAVELYHRSYRPKSA
;
A
#
# COMPACT_ATOMS: atom_id res chain seq x y z
N MET A 1 -60.20 15.54 -9.65
CA MET A 1 -60.05 15.37 -8.20
C MET A 1 -59.91 13.88 -7.93
N ALA A 2 -58.70 13.44 -7.59
CA ALA A 2 -58.26 12.13 -7.07
C ALA A 2 -56.72 12.20 -7.10
N ASP A 3 -56.13 12.86 -6.10
CA ASP A 3 -55.63 12.31 -4.84
C ASP A 3 -54.30 11.54 -5.01
N SER A 4 -53.30 12.07 -4.32
CA SER A 4 -51.88 11.90 -4.54
C SER A 4 -51.35 10.85 -3.56
N ASP A 5 -50.98 9.66 -4.02
CA ASP A 5 -50.14 8.78 -3.21
C ASP A 5 -48.67 9.16 -3.37
N ARG A 6 -48.26 10.13 -2.56
CA ARG A 6 -46.86 10.47 -2.34
C ARG A 6 -46.35 9.61 -1.19
N THR A 7 -46.03 8.34 -1.46
CA THR A 7 -45.27 7.53 -0.50
C THR A 7 -43.87 8.14 -0.36
N GLU A 8 -43.69 8.85 0.75
CA GLU A 8 -42.43 9.43 1.19
C GLU A 8 -41.39 8.33 1.40
N ARG A 9 -40.32 8.34 0.60
CA ARG A 9 -39.12 7.56 0.92
C ARG A 9 -38.45 8.25 2.11
N PRO A 10 -38.30 7.59 3.27
CA PRO A 10 -37.53 8.16 4.36
C PRO A 10 -36.11 8.35 3.86
N SER A 11 -35.57 9.55 4.09
CA SER A 11 -34.21 9.98 3.76
C SER A 11 -33.21 8.87 4.06
N GLY A 12 -32.85 8.13 3.01
CA GLY A 12 -31.86 7.06 3.08
C GLY A 12 -30.53 7.70 3.39
N LEU A 13 -30.04 7.50 4.61
CA LEU A 13 -28.64 7.69 4.92
C LEU A 13 -27.81 7.03 3.79
N PRO A 14 -26.69 7.64 3.35
CA PRO A 14 -25.79 6.95 2.43
C PRO A 14 -25.48 5.58 3.03
N PRO A 15 -25.39 4.51 2.21
CA PRO A 15 -25.00 3.21 2.72
C PRO A 15 -23.72 3.41 3.53
N THR A 16 -23.70 2.86 4.75
CA THR A 16 -22.49 2.87 5.57
C THR A 16 -21.37 2.38 4.68
N PRO A 17 -20.25 3.13 4.54
CA PRO A 17 -19.11 2.62 3.81
C PRO A 17 -18.80 1.22 4.37
N PRO A 18 -18.44 0.25 3.52
CA PRO A 18 -18.00 -1.04 4.02
C PRO A 18 -16.94 -0.79 5.09
N PRO A 19 -16.90 -1.58 6.18
CA PRO A 19 -15.83 -1.44 7.16
C PRO A 19 -14.52 -1.38 6.40
N ILE A 20 -13.72 -0.34 6.65
CA ILE A 20 -12.38 -0.25 6.11
C ILE A 20 -11.75 -1.60 6.45
N PRO A 21 -11.29 -2.40 5.45
CA PRO A 21 -10.63 -3.65 5.76
C PRO A 21 -9.55 -3.32 6.78
N PRO A 22 -9.36 -4.15 7.83
CA PRO A 22 -8.25 -3.94 8.75
C PRO A 22 -7.02 -3.69 7.88
N HIS A 23 -6.30 -2.61 8.18
CA HIS A 23 -5.05 -2.27 7.48
C HIS A 23 -4.37 -3.57 7.13
N ALA A 24 -4.09 -3.80 5.85
CA ALA A 24 -3.48 -5.02 5.37
C ALA A 24 -2.02 -5.13 5.86
N GLY A 25 -1.83 -5.11 7.19
CA GLY A 25 -0.69 -5.72 7.84
C GLY A 25 -0.84 -7.21 7.65
N GLY A 26 0.27 -7.85 7.27
CA GLY A 26 0.37 -9.27 6.97
C GLY A 26 -0.46 -10.12 7.93
N GLY A 27 -1.22 -11.05 7.33
CA GLY A 27 -2.21 -11.84 8.01
C GLY A 27 -1.64 -12.71 9.13
N ASP A 28 -2.54 -13.03 10.08
CA ASP A 28 -2.39 -13.85 11.29
C ASP A 28 -2.25 -13.11 12.63
N GLY A 29 -2.03 -11.79 12.62
CA GLY A 29 -1.93 -11.01 13.85
C GLY A 29 -0.64 -11.24 14.63
N THR A 30 0.35 -11.92 14.05
CA THR A 30 1.71 -11.93 14.57
C THR A 30 2.35 -10.55 14.32
N PRO A 31 2.99 -9.95 15.33
CA PRO A 31 3.76 -8.73 15.12
C PRO A 31 4.85 -9.00 14.08
N GLN A 32 4.90 -8.20 13.02
CA GLN A 32 6.02 -8.23 12.09
C GLN A 32 7.32 -7.95 12.86
N PRO A 33 8.41 -8.70 12.61
CA PRO A 33 9.67 -8.44 13.28
C PRO A 33 10.16 -7.03 12.95
N VAL A 34 10.69 -6.33 13.96
CA VAL A 34 11.26 -4.98 13.75
C VAL A 34 12.56 -5.12 12.95
N PRO A 35 12.65 -4.59 11.73
CA PRO A 35 13.84 -4.76 10.90
C PRO A 35 15.00 -3.92 11.43
N THR A 36 16.15 -4.57 11.60
CA THR A 36 17.42 -3.93 11.96
C THR A 36 18.32 -3.70 10.73
N THR A 37 18.01 -4.34 9.61
CA THR A 37 18.75 -4.22 8.35
C THR A 37 17.82 -4.06 7.13
N ALA A 38 18.38 -3.57 6.03
CA ALA A 38 17.67 -3.44 4.76
C ALA A 38 17.24 -4.81 4.19
N ASP A 39 18.03 -5.86 4.38
CA ASP A 39 17.68 -7.23 3.96
C ASP A 39 16.49 -7.80 4.74
N GLU A 40 16.45 -7.57 6.06
CA GLU A 40 15.29 -7.95 6.88
C GLU A 40 14.03 -7.20 6.44
N ALA A 41 14.15 -5.89 6.21
CA ALA A 41 13.03 -5.09 5.72
C ALA A 41 12.57 -5.55 4.32
N LEU A 42 13.49 -5.92 3.44
CA LEU A 42 13.17 -6.46 2.12
C LEU A 42 12.48 -7.82 2.23
N ALA A 43 12.88 -8.68 3.17
CA ALA A 43 12.23 -9.96 3.44
C ALA A 43 10.78 -9.78 3.92
N ILE A 44 10.53 -8.79 4.79
CA ILE A 44 9.17 -8.41 5.22
C ILE A 44 8.38 -7.86 4.02
N GLY A 45 8.97 -6.90 3.28
CA GLY A 45 8.32 -6.25 2.14
C GLY A 45 7.95 -7.22 1.01
N ARG A 46 8.75 -8.26 0.77
CA ARG A 46 8.50 -9.29 -0.26
C ARG A 46 7.13 -9.95 -0.16
N GLN A 47 6.56 -10.05 1.03
CA GLN A 47 5.24 -10.66 1.26
C GLN A 47 4.09 -9.85 0.64
N HIS A 48 4.36 -8.60 0.23
CA HIS A 48 3.39 -7.65 -0.27
C HIS A 48 3.51 -7.39 -1.79
N PHE A 49 4.39 -8.10 -2.47
CA PHE A 49 4.57 -8.03 -3.92
C PHE A 49 4.33 -9.39 -4.57
N PRO A 50 3.96 -9.43 -5.86
CA PRO A 50 4.05 -10.66 -6.63
C PRO A 50 5.48 -11.21 -6.61
N GLU A 51 5.62 -12.53 -6.80
CA GLU A 51 6.92 -13.18 -6.81
C GLU A 51 7.82 -12.60 -7.91
N VAL A 52 9.07 -12.30 -7.54
CA VAL A 52 10.07 -11.75 -8.47
C VAL A 52 10.33 -12.76 -9.58
N GLY A 53 10.24 -12.32 -10.83
CA GLY A 53 10.42 -13.16 -12.02
C GLY A 53 9.21 -13.98 -12.42
N SER A 54 8.09 -13.89 -11.68
CA SER A 54 6.82 -14.49 -12.13
C SER A 54 6.27 -13.78 -13.38
N PRO A 55 5.46 -14.46 -14.22
CA PRO A 55 4.81 -13.83 -15.36
C PRO A 55 3.96 -12.62 -14.95
N GLY A 56 4.28 -11.43 -15.47
CA GLY A 56 3.62 -10.18 -15.07
C GLY A 56 4.05 -9.62 -13.71
N GLY A 57 5.00 -10.28 -13.03
CA GLY A 57 5.58 -9.85 -11.76
C GLY A 57 6.75 -8.88 -11.90
N PRO A 58 7.27 -8.39 -10.77
CA PRO A 58 8.45 -7.52 -10.76
C PRO A 58 9.70 -8.28 -11.24
N ALA A 59 10.57 -7.58 -11.96
CA ALA A 59 11.90 -8.09 -12.31
C ALA A 59 12.85 -8.04 -11.11
N GLU A 60 12.66 -7.06 -10.21
CA GLU A 60 13.47 -6.86 -9.01
C GLU A 60 12.67 -6.10 -7.95
N LEU A 61 13.05 -6.23 -6.69
CA LEU A 61 12.60 -5.35 -5.61
C LEU A 61 13.79 -4.55 -5.10
N PHE A 62 13.59 -3.25 -4.91
CA PHE A 62 14.59 -2.34 -4.38
C PHE A 62 14.20 -1.90 -2.97
N VAL A 63 15.20 -1.72 -2.11
CA VAL A 63 15.05 -1.14 -0.78
C VAL A 63 15.75 0.21 -0.72
N HIS A 64 15.05 1.21 -0.21
CA HIS A 64 15.59 2.53 0.10
C HIS A 64 15.43 2.78 1.60
N GLU A 65 16.55 2.76 2.31
CA GLU A 65 16.57 3.07 3.74
C GLU A 65 16.45 4.58 3.98
N PHE A 66 15.62 4.97 4.94
CA PHE A 66 15.52 6.35 5.41
C PHE A 66 15.40 6.39 6.94
N GLY A 67 15.24 7.59 7.51
CA GLY A 67 15.30 7.81 8.96
C GLY A 67 14.34 6.93 9.77
N PHE A 68 13.07 6.86 9.38
CA PHE A 68 12.03 6.17 10.16
C PHE A 68 11.69 4.76 9.65
N GLY A 69 12.25 4.33 8.52
CA GLY A 69 11.85 3.08 7.90
C GLY A 69 12.68 2.68 6.69
N TYR A 70 12.17 1.68 6.00
CA TYR A 70 12.68 1.19 4.73
C TYR A 70 11.54 1.23 3.72
N LEU A 71 11.77 1.85 2.56
CA LEU A 71 10.84 1.88 1.44
C LEU A 71 11.20 0.77 0.45
N ILE A 72 10.31 -0.18 0.23
CA ILE A 72 10.42 -1.26 -0.75
C ILE A 72 9.61 -0.87 -1.98
N ARG A 73 10.21 -0.99 -3.16
CA ARG A 73 9.57 -0.70 -4.45
C ARG A 73 9.83 -1.80 -5.47
N ALA A 74 8.84 -2.05 -6.32
CA ALA A 74 8.96 -2.97 -7.43
C ALA A 74 9.61 -2.31 -8.66
N GLY A 75 10.60 -2.99 -9.23
CA GLY A 75 11.11 -2.75 -10.58
C GLY A 75 10.35 -3.60 -11.58
N TRP A 76 9.54 -2.98 -12.41
CA TRP A 76 8.80 -3.68 -13.47
C TRP A 76 9.65 -3.73 -14.74
N PRO A 77 9.59 -4.83 -15.50
CA PRO A 77 10.22 -4.89 -16.81
C PRO A 77 9.66 -3.79 -17.72
N PRO A 78 10.47 -3.23 -18.63
CA PRO A 78 9.97 -2.26 -19.59
C PRO A 78 8.86 -2.90 -20.45
N PRO A 79 7.82 -2.14 -20.82
CA PRO A 79 6.78 -2.65 -21.69
C PRO A 79 7.37 -3.04 -23.05
N ALA A 80 6.87 -4.13 -23.63
CA ALA A 80 7.31 -4.59 -24.95
C ALA A 80 7.07 -3.53 -26.05
N ASP A 81 5.98 -2.78 -25.94
CA ASP A 81 5.68 -1.60 -26.75
C ASP A 81 5.65 -0.35 -25.84
N PRO A 82 6.64 0.55 -25.93
CA PRO A 82 6.69 1.78 -25.14
C PRO A 82 5.57 2.78 -25.45
N THR A 83 4.87 2.61 -26.58
CA THR A 83 3.78 3.50 -27.00
C THR A 83 2.40 3.00 -26.55
N ALA A 84 2.31 1.74 -26.14
CA ALA A 84 1.10 1.18 -25.57
C ALA A 84 0.87 1.74 -24.15
N PRO A 85 -0.40 1.96 -23.76
CA PRO A 85 -0.70 2.31 -22.38
C PRO A 85 -0.30 1.17 -21.43
N PRO A 86 0.04 1.48 -20.16
CA PRO A 86 0.29 0.46 -19.15
C PRO A 86 -0.91 -0.50 -19.02
N ALA A 87 -0.63 -1.80 -18.93
CA ALA A 87 -1.68 -2.82 -18.81
C ALA A 87 -2.37 -2.81 -17.44
N GLU A 88 -1.67 -2.37 -16.39
CA GLU A 88 -2.19 -2.30 -15.03
C GLU A 88 -1.97 -0.90 -14.41
N PRO A 89 -2.84 -0.47 -13.49
CA PRO A 89 -2.54 0.67 -12.62
C PRO A 89 -1.26 0.35 -11.87
N GLY A 90 -0.23 1.19 -12.00
CA GLY A 90 1.06 0.96 -11.36
C GLY A 90 0.89 0.58 -9.88
N GLY A 91 1.72 -0.35 -9.40
CA GLY A 91 1.60 -0.94 -8.06
C GLY A 91 1.76 0.07 -6.91
N SER A 92 1.93 -0.44 -5.69
CA SER A 92 2.22 0.39 -4.51
C SER A 92 3.67 0.25 -4.08
N ASN A 93 4.19 1.27 -3.41
CA ASN A 93 5.38 1.15 -2.59
C ASN A 93 4.98 0.64 -1.19
N VAL A 94 5.89 -0.05 -0.52
CA VAL A 94 5.68 -0.57 0.83
C VAL A 94 6.71 0.06 1.76
N VAL A 95 6.29 0.59 2.91
CA VAL A 95 7.20 1.05 3.97
C VAL A 95 7.15 0.08 5.12
N VAL A 96 8.31 -0.36 5.59
CA VAL A 96 8.45 -1.08 6.87
C VAL A 96 9.09 -0.15 7.88
N SER A 97 8.37 0.10 8.97
CA SER A 97 8.79 0.98 10.06
C SER A 97 9.96 0.38 10.85
N LYS A 98 10.97 1.20 11.16
CA LYS A 98 12.10 0.82 12.03
C LYS A 98 11.73 0.78 13.51
N SER A 99 10.63 1.40 13.92
CA SER A 99 10.26 1.47 15.35
C SER A 99 9.49 0.25 15.83
N ASP A 100 8.62 -0.29 14.98
CA ASP A 100 7.63 -1.29 15.36
C ASP A 100 7.37 -2.34 14.26
N GLY A 101 8.10 -2.30 13.14
CA GLY A 101 7.89 -3.23 12.03
C GLY A 101 6.57 -3.02 11.27
N GLU A 102 5.82 -1.95 11.57
CA GLU A 102 4.54 -1.69 10.91
C GLU A 102 4.73 -1.51 9.40
N VAL A 103 3.83 -2.13 8.63
CA VAL A 103 3.79 -2.05 7.18
C VAL A 103 2.78 -0.99 6.75
N SER A 104 3.24 -0.03 5.94
CA SER A 104 2.40 1.01 5.33
C SER A 104 2.48 0.96 3.81
N PHE A 105 1.39 1.30 3.13
CA PHE A 105 1.33 1.34 1.66
C PHE A 105 1.31 2.77 1.17
N LEU A 106 2.13 3.06 0.16
CA LEU A 106 2.22 4.37 -0.46
C LEU A 106 1.98 4.26 -1.97
N PRO A 107 1.47 5.31 -2.62
CA PRO A 107 1.50 5.41 -4.08
C PRO A 107 2.91 5.17 -4.63
N ASN A 108 2.99 4.62 -5.85
CA ASN A 108 4.25 4.38 -6.56
C ASN A 108 4.85 5.68 -7.13
N PHE A 109 5.24 6.58 -6.22
CA PHE A 109 6.07 7.74 -6.51
C PHE A 109 7.56 7.39 -6.45
N PRO A 110 8.44 8.24 -7.03
CA PRO A 110 9.87 8.15 -6.79
C PRO A 110 10.19 8.12 -5.29
N PRO A 111 11.29 7.45 -4.87
CA PRO A 111 11.57 7.19 -3.45
C PRO A 111 11.48 8.41 -2.54
N GLU A 112 12.07 9.53 -2.95
CA GLU A 112 12.13 10.75 -2.15
C GLU A 112 10.74 11.34 -1.90
N ALA A 113 9.89 11.36 -2.93
CA ALA A 113 8.52 11.85 -2.84
C ALA A 113 7.62 10.90 -2.02
N ALA A 114 7.85 9.59 -2.12
CA ALA A 114 7.16 8.61 -1.29
C ALA A 114 7.54 8.77 0.19
N VAL A 115 8.82 8.96 0.50
CA VAL A 115 9.30 9.21 1.86
C VAL A 115 8.73 10.51 2.43
N GLU A 116 8.68 11.58 1.64
CA GLU A 116 8.04 12.84 2.07
C GLU A 116 6.55 12.64 2.41
N LEU A 117 5.82 11.89 1.57
CA LEU A 117 4.42 11.54 1.82
C LEU A 117 4.26 10.72 3.11
N TYR A 118 5.18 9.78 3.36
CA TYR A 118 5.21 9.00 4.59
C TYR A 118 5.39 9.91 5.80
N HIS A 119 6.37 10.82 5.79
CA HIS A 119 6.60 11.75 6.90
C HIS A 119 5.38 12.63 7.22
N ARG A 120 4.62 13.05 6.21
CA ARG A 120 3.40 13.85 6.42
C ARG A 120 2.28 13.06 7.10
N SER A 121 2.23 11.75 6.86
CA SER A 121 1.13 10.89 7.29
C SER A 121 1.46 10.11 8.56
N TYR A 122 2.76 9.88 8.80
CA TYR A 122 3.25 9.11 9.93
C TYR A 122 2.98 9.84 11.23
N ARG A 123 2.18 9.21 12.09
CA ARG A 123 2.03 9.60 13.48
C ARG A 123 2.63 8.48 14.32
N PRO A 124 3.78 8.72 14.99
CA PRO A 124 4.34 7.71 15.87
C PRO A 124 3.31 7.37 16.94
N LYS A 125 3.09 6.08 17.19
CA LYS A 125 2.31 5.65 18.34
C LYS A 125 3.12 6.03 19.57
N SER A 126 2.59 6.93 20.40
CA SER A 126 3.20 7.26 21.69
C SER A 126 3.36 5.97 22.50
N ALA A 127 4.57 5.73 23.01
CA ALA A 127 4.89 4.64 23.92
C ALA A 127 4.15 4.76 25.27
#